data_AF-A0AAD8A5R0-F1
#
_entry.id   AF-A0AAD8A5R0-F1
#
_cell.length_a   1.000
_cell.length_b   1.000
_cell.length_c   1.000
_cell.angle_alpha   90.00
_cell.angle_beta   90.00
_cell.angle_gamma   90.00
#
_symmetry.space_group_name_H-M   'P 1'
#
loop_
_entity.id
_entity.type
_entity.pdbx_description
1 polymer ?
#
loop_
_entity_poly.entity_id
_entity_poly.type
_entity_poly.pdbx_seq_one_letter_code
_entity_poly.pdbx_strand_id
1 'polypeptide(L)'
;MLVQVAWVVLTLASLSEGGDYADLPGPYCATRRQTCCQGRYDDCSVPILGTLCYCDDFCNRTRSEDCCPDYWKTCLGIEPPAPIGSCYRDGQYYQYGKGVKVNCNQCLCQLFDNKVDLICETNECLIEQDLISRINSPDSE
;
A
#
# COMPACT_ATOMS: atom_id res chain seq x y z
N MET A 1 56.06 8.41 -8.35
CA MET A 1 54.97 7.53 -7.89
C MET A 1 54.02 8.37 -7.05
N LEU A 2 52.85 8.71 -7.59
CA LEU A 2 51.76 9.34 -6.83
C LEU A 2 50.62 8.33 -6.80
N VAL A 3 50.36 7.76 -5.62
CA VAL A 3 49.23 6.84 -5.40
C VAL A 3 48.04 7.72 -5.03
N GLN A 4 47.08 7.86 -5.94
CA GLN A 4 45.80 8.49 -5.63
C GLN A 4 44.94 7.50 -4.84
N VAL A 5 44.71 7.79 -3.57
CA VAL A 5 43.76 7.04 -2.73
C VAL A 5 42.37 7.61 -3.00
N ALA A 6 41.60 6.95 -3.87
CA ALA A 6 40.20 7.27 -4.10
C ALA A 6 39.37 6.78 -2.91
N TRP A 7 38.85 7.72 -2.11
CA TRP A 7 37.92 7.42 -1.03
C TRP A 7 36.53 7.18 -1.62
N VAL A 8 36.11 5.92 -1.68
CA VAL A 8 34.73 5.55 -2.01
C VAL A 8 33.89 5.78 -0.77
N VAL A 9 33.17 6.90 -0.72
CA VAL A 9 32.17 7.17 0.32
C VAL A 9 30.91 6.37 -0.03
N LEU A 10 30.71 5.24 0.63
CA LEU A 10 29.45 4.50 0.60
C LEU A 10 28.43 5.26 1.46
N THR A 11 27.60 6.07 0.81
CA THR A 11 26.42 6.66 1.44
C THR A 11 25.41 5.54 1.71
N LEU A 12 25.23 5.18 2.99
CA LEU A 12 24.08 4.40 3.42
C LEU A 12 22.84 5.27 3.22
N ALA A 13 22.14 5.07 2.09
CA ALA A 13 20.82 5.62 1.91
C ALA A 13 19.88 4.85 2.84
N SER A 14 19.44 5.49 3.92
CA SER A 14 18.34 4.99 4.73
C SER A 14 17.08 5.05 3.87
N LEU A 15 16.62 3.92 3.33
CA LEU A 15 15.24 3.82 2.88
C LEU A 15 14.37 3.82 4.14
N SER A 16 13.72 4.96 4.44
CA SER A 16 12.58 4.94 5.34
C SER A 16 11.39 4.45 4.54
N GLU A 17 11.15 3.15 4.55
CA GLU A 17 9.83 2.63 4.21
C GLU A 17 8.91 3.06 5.34
N GLY A 18 8.12 4.11 5.11
CA GLY A 18 7.04 4.42 6.03
C GLY A 18 6.06 3.24 6.03
N GLY A 19 5.78 2.70 7.21
CA GLY A 19 5.01 1.47 7.37
C GLY A 19 3.51 1.76 7.33
N ASP A 20 2.79 1.20 6.38
CA ASP A 20 1.34 1.09 6.52
C ASP A 20 1.04 0.04 7.60
N TYR A 21 0.43 0.48 8.70
CA TYR A 21 0.11 -0.38 9.82
C TYR A 21 -1.31 -0.96 9.75
N ALA A 22 -2.11 -0.62 8.74
CA ALA A 22 -3.56 -0.90 8.69
C ALA A 22 -3.96 -2.36 8.99
N ASP A 23 -3.12 -3.32 8.64
CA ASP A 23 -3.39 -4.76 8.82
C ASP A 23 -3.00 -5.31 10.21
N LEU A 24 -2.43 -4.48 11.10
CA LEU A 24 -1.95 -4.93 12.40
C LEU A 24 -3.10 -4.97 13.44
N PRO A 25 -3.39 -6.16 14.02
CA PRO A 25 -4.46 -6.29 15.00
C PRO A 25 -4.02 -5.79 16.38
N GLY A 26 -4.93 -5.10 17.08
CA GLY A 26 -4.77 -4.77 18.48
C GLY A 26 -5.21 -3.35 18.82
N PRO A 27 -5.41 -3.07 20.12
CA PRO A 27 -5.60 -1.70 20.57
C PRO A 27 -4.26 -0.97 20.58
N TYR A 28 -4.20 0.21 19.98
CA TYR A 28 -3.04 1.10 19.99
C TYR A 28 -3.42 2.43 20.63
N CYS A 29 -4.12 3.31 19.91
CA CYS A 29 -4.63 4.55 20.49
C CYS A 29 -5.56 4.30 21.68
N ALA A 30 -6.32 3.20 21.66
CA ALA A 30 -7.19 2.82 22.76
C ALA A 30 -6.44 2.47 24.08
N THR A 31 -5.13 2.23 24.02
CA THR A 31 -4.31 1.94 25.21
C THR A 31 -3.85 3.21 25.95
N ARG A 32 -3.94 4.37 25.30
CA ARG A 32 -3.50 5.64 25.88
C ARG A 32 -4.52 6.16 26.90
N ARG A 33 -4.04 6.78 27.97
CA ARG A 33 -4.89 7.50 28.95
C ARG A 33 -5.58 8.70 28.31
N GLN A 34 -4.83 9.45 27.49
CA GLN A 34 -5.38 10.44 26.58
C GLN A 34 -5.42 9.79 25.21
N THR A 35 -6.62 9.33 24.84
CA THR A 35 -6.84 8.48 23.67
C THR A 35 -6.31 9.13 22.39
N CYS A 36 -6.56 10.43 22.21
CA CYS A 36 -6.26 11.18 20.98
C CYS A 36 -5.78 12.59 21.31
N CYS A 37 -4.89 13.14 20.49
CA CYS A 37 -4.32 14.47 20.72
C CYS A 37 -4.69 15.44 19.59
N GLN A 38 -4.75 16.74 19.92
CA GLN A 38 -5.07 17.80 18.97
C GLN A 38 -3.82 18.56 18.54
N GLY A 39 -3.46 18.51 17.27
CA GLY A 39 -2.18 18.97 16.74
C GLY A 39 -1.08 17.92 16.88
N ARG A 40 0.08 18.20 16.25
CA ARG A 40 1.22 17.28 16.22
C ARG A 40 1.89 17.26 17.59
N TYR A 41 1.79 16.13 18.28
CA TYR A 41 2.47 15.91 19.55
C TYR A 41 3.27 14.63 19.44
N ASP A 42 4.60 14.73 19.54
CA ASP A 42 5.48 13.56 19.40
C ASP A 42 5.22 12.52 20.53
N ASP A 43 4.78 13.00 21.70
CA ASP A 43 4.32 12.16 22.83
C ASP A 43 2.94 11.52 22.58
N CYS A 44 2.27 11.86 21.48
CA CYS A 44 1.04 11.23 21.03
C CYS A 44 1.26 9.95 20.24
N SER A 45 2.24 9.16 20.68
CA SER A 45 2.63 7.91 20.05
C SER A 45 2.47 6.70 20.96
N VAL A 46 2.44 5.51 20.37
CA VAL A 46 2.55 4.22 21.08
C VAL A 46 3.50 3.27 20.33
N PRO A 47 4.12 2.32 21.03
CA PRO A 47 4.98 1.32 20.40
C PRO A 47 4.23 0.42 19.40
N ILE A 48 4.80 0.23 18.22
CA ILE A 48 4.32 -0.73 17.20
C ILE A 48 5.52 -1.36 16.50
N LEU A 49 5.61 -2.69 16.46
CA LEU A 49 6.68 -3.43 15.77
C LEU A 49 8.12 -2.92 15.98
N GLY A 50 8.46 -2.40 17.17
CA GLY A 50 9.79 -1.85 17.48
C GLY A 50 10.03 -0.40 17.03
N THR A 51 9.01 0.27 16.48
CA THR A 51 8.96 1.71 16.21
C THR A 51 7.76 2.34 16.95
N LEU A 52 7.33 3.53 16.52
CA LEU A 52 6.19 4.29 17.05
C LEU A 52 5.13 4.51 15.97
N CYS A 53 3.85 4.45 16.35
CA CYS A 53 2.75 5.02 15.59
C CYS A 53 2.07 6.15 16.38
N TYR A 54 1.38 7.05 15.68
CA TYR A 54 0.77 8.26 16.24
C TYR A 54 -0.76 8.20 16.28
N CYS A 55 -1.32 8.92 17.25
CA CYS A 55 -2.76 9.01 17.57
C CYS A 55 -3.28 10.45 17.55
N ASP A 56 -2.58 11.35 16.88
CA ASP A 56 -2.95 12.76 16.78
C ASP A 56 -3.78 13.05 15.51
N ASP A 57 -4.30 14.27 15.41
CA ASP A 57 -5.18 14.69 14.32
C ASP A 57 -4.50 14.79 12.94
N PHE A 58 -3.17 14.66 12.85
CA PHE A 58 -2.49 14.49 11.56
C PHE A 58 -2.87 13.15 10.90
N CYS A 59 -3.37 12.19 11.67
CA CYS A 59 -3.91 10.94 11.18
C CYS A 59 -5.30 11.08 10.53
N ASN A 60 -5.96 12.24 10.61
CA ASN A 60 -7.20 12.52 9.90
C ASN A 60 -6.94 12.87 8.42
N ARG A 61 -6.22 11.99 7.72
CA ARG A 61 -5.92 12.08 6.29
C ARG A 61 -5.76 10.69 5.71
N THR A 62 -6.07 10.54 4.43
CA THR A 62 -6.15 9.23 3.74
C THR A 62 -4.80 8.52 3.55
N ARG A 63 -3.69 9.12 4.00
CA ARG A 63 -2.35 8.54 3.87
C ARG A 63 -1.44 9.05 4.98
N SER A 64 -1.11 8.21 5.94
CA SER A 64 -0.05 8.49 6.91
C SER A 64 0.61 7.18 7.31
N GLU A 65 1.86 7.06 6.90
CA GLU A 65 2.73 5.89 7.07
C GLU A 65 3.19 5.69 8.54
N ASP A 66 2.68 6.49 9.46
CA ASP A 66 3.04 6.50 10.86
C ASP A 66 1.83 6.51 11.79
N CYS A 67 0.60 6.40 11.26
CA CYS A 67 -0.61 6.44 12.07
C CYS A 67 -1.03 5.08 12.59
N CYS A 68 -1.50 5.03 13.84
CA CYS A 68 -1.90 3.77 14.43
C CYS A 68 -3.12 3.16 13.70
N PRO A 69 -3.20 1.83 13.57
CA PRO A 69 -4.25 1.14 12.82
C PRO A 69 -5.66 1.44 13.32
N ASP A 70 -5.79 1.65 14.63
CA ASP A 70 -7.06 1.89 15.30
C ASP A 70 -7.44 3.37 15.39
N TYR A 71 -6.67 4.30 14.81
CA TYR A 71 -6.91 5.74 14.92
C TYR A 71 -8.33 6.14 14.49
N TRP A 72 -8.75 5.74 13.28
CA TRP A 72 -10.06 6.14 12.74
C TRP A 72 -11.22 5.68 13.62
N LYS A 73 -11.15 4.42 14.06
CA LYS A 73 -12.17 3.83 14.92
C LYS A 73 -12.16 4.45 16.32
N THR A 74 -10.98 4.64 16.90
CA THR A 74 -10.80 5.06 18.29
C THR A 74 -10.98 6.57 18.47
N CYS A 75 -10.45 7.38 17.56
CA CYS A 75 -10.42 8.83 17.66
C CYS A 75 -11.54 9.53 16.91
N LEU A 76 -12.03 8.94 15.82
CA LEU A 76 -13.08 9.55 14.99
C LEU A 76 -14.40 8.77 15.03
N GLY A 77 -14.40 7.53 15.55
CA GLY A 77 -15.60 6.69 15.61
C GLY A 77 -16.10 6.24 14.24
N ILE A 78 -15.24 6.25 13.22
CA ILE A 78 -15.57 5.88 11.84
C ILE A 78 -14.59 4.83 11.31
N GLU A 79 -14.98 4.13 10.25
CA GLU A 79 -14.05 3.27 9.52
C GLU A 79 -13.02 4.12 8.77
N PRO A 80 -11.76 3.64 8.63
CA PRO A 80 -10.75 4.33 7.85
C PRO A 80 -11.25 4.58 6.41
N PRO A 81 -10.94 5.75 5.83
CA PRO A 81 -11.27 6.02 4.44
C PRO A 81 -10.56 5.01 3.55
N ALA A 82 -11.27 4.55 2.51
CA ALA A 82 -10.70 3.65 1.53
C ALA A 82 -9.41 4.26 0.95
N PRO A 83 -8.33 3.48 0.78
CA PRO A 83 -7.13 3.92 0.11
C PRO A 83 -7.47 4.58 -1.24
N ILE A 84 -6.89 5.75 -1.52
CA ILE A 84 -7.01 6.41 -2.82
C ILE A 84 -5.86 5.90 -3.70
N GLY A 85 -6.18 5.30 -4.84
CA GLY A 85 -5.19 4.78 -5.76
C GLY A 85 -5.79 4.19 -7.02
N SER A 86 -4.94 3.79 -7.96
CA SER A 86 -5.35 3.05 -9.16
C SER A 86 -4.39 1.90 -9.43
N CYS A 87 -4.94 0.81 -9.96
CA CYS A 87 -4.19 -0.34 -10.42
C CYS A 87 -3.95 -0.21 -11.92
N TYR A 88 -2.78 -0.62 -12.39
CA TYR A 88 -2.44 -0.61 -13.82
C TYR A 88 -2.33 -2.04 -14.36
N ARG A 89 -3.00 -2.32 -15.48
CA ARG A 89 -2.87 -3.59 -16.19
C ARG A 89 -3.16 -3.42 -17.68
N ASP A 90 -2.31 -3.99 -18.53
CA ASP A 90 -2.47 -4.05 -19.98
C ASP A 90 -2.81 -2.68 -20.64
N GLY A 91 -2.18 -1.60 -20.17
CA GLY A 91 -2.42 -0.25 -20.70
C GLY A 91 -3.57 0.52 -20.06
N GLN A 92 -4.33 -0.09 -19.15
CA GLN A 92 -5.51 0.52 -18.53
C GLN A 92 -5.32 0.75 -17.03
N TYR A 93 -5.87 1.86 -16.54
CA TYR A 93 -5.96 2.18 -15.12
C TYR A 93 -7.35 1.87 -14.58
N TYR A 94 -7.40 1.21 -13.43
CA TYR A 94 -8.62 0.90 -12.67
C TYR A 94 -8.58 1.61 -11.33
N GLN A 95 -9.63 2.35 -10.99
CA GLN A 95 -9.71 3.03 -9.70
C GLN A 95 -9.78 2.01 -8.54
N TYR A 96 -9.31 2.39 -7.35
CA TYR A 96 -9.44 1.57 -6.15
C TYR A 96 -10.90 1.12 -5.93
N GLY A 97 -11.07 -0.15 -5.54
CA GLY A 97 -12.36 -0.80 -5.38
C GLY A 97 -13.04 -1.20 -6.69
N LYS A 98 -12.46 -0.89 -7.86
CA LYS A 98 -13.04 -1.30 -9.14
C LYS A 98 -12.86 -2.81 -9.36
N GLY A 99 -13.98 -3.52 -9.40
CA GLY A 99 -14.06 -4.90 -9.88
C GLY A 99 -14.09 -4.95 -11.41
N VAL A 100 -13.29 -5.83 -11.99
CA VAL A 100 -13.23 -6.11 -13.44
C VAL A 100 -13.08 -7.60 -13.70
N LYS A 101 -13.39 -8.03 -14.93
CA LYS A 101 -13.16 -9.40 -15.36
C LYS A 101 -12.04 -9.42 -16.39
N VAL A 102 -10.95 -10.12 -16.08
CA VAL A 102 -9.80 -10.31 -17.00
C VAL A 102 -9.84 -11.75 -17.50
N ASN A 103 -10.13 -11.91 -18.80
CA ASN A 103 -10.48 -13.21 -19.38
C ASN A 103 -11.67 -13.86 -18.65
N CYS A 104 -11.45 -14.97 -17.93
CA CYS A 104 -12.46 -15.62 -17.10
C CYS A 104 -12.38 -15.22 -15.62
N ASN A 105 -11.25 -14.67 -15.17
CA ASN A 105 -10.97 -14.40 -13.76
C ASN A 105 -11.59 -13.09 -13.29
N GLN A 106 -12.23 -13.13 -12.12
CA GLN A 106 -12.68 -11.92 -11.44
C GLN A 106 -11.50 -11.25 -10.75
N CYS A 107 -11.41 -9.93 -10.89
CA CYS A 107 -10.33 -9.13 -10.35
C CYS A 107 -10.86 -7.93 -9.59
N LEU A 108 -10.16 -7.52 -8.55
CA LEU A 108 -10.45 -6.34 -7.75
C LEU A 108 -9.20 -5.49 -7.59
N CYS A 109 -9.33 -4.19 -7.90
CA CYS A 109 -8.27 -3.23 -7.60
C CYS A 109 -8.30 -2.91 -6.11
N GLN A 110 -7.32 -3.42 -5.36
CA GLN A 110 -7.31 -3.33 -3.91
C GLN A 110 -5.89 -3.22 -3.36
N LEU A 111 -5.79 -2.93 -2.06
CA LEU A 111 -4.52 -2.98 -1.35
C LEU A 111 -4.13 -4.45 -1.16
N PHE A 112 -2.91 -4.79 -1.56
CA PHE A 112 -2.32 -6.10 -1.35
C PHE A 112 -0.82 -5.92 -1.14
N ASP A 113 -0.29 -6.41 -0.02
CA ASP A 113 1.13 -6.30 0.34
C ASP A 113 1.67 -4.86 0.23
N ASN A 114 0.95 -3.91 0.86
CA ASN A 114 1.29 -2.48 0.87
C ASN A 114 1.31 -1.78 -0.50
N LYS A 115 0.75 -2.42 -1.54
CA LYS A 115 0.64 -1.85 -2.87
C LYS A 115 -0.80 -1.95 -3.38
N VAL A 116 -1.27 -0.89 -4.03
CA VAL A 116 -2.54 -0.94 -4.76
C VAL A 116 -2.29 -1.70 -6.06
N ASP A 117 -2.84 -2.92 -6.17
CA ASP A 117 -2.66 -3.80 -7.31
C ASP A 117 -3.96 -4.52 -7.70
N LEU A 118 -4.01 -5.02 -8.94
CA LEU A 118 -5.18 -5.69 -9.48
C LEU A 118 -5.12 -7.19 -9.16
N ILE A 119 -5.75 -7.58 -8.05
CA ILE A 119 -5.75 -8.95 -7.55
C ILE A 119 -6.84 -9.74 -8.25
N CYS A 120 -6.48 -10.88 -8.84
CA CYS A 120 -7.39 -11.72 -9.63
C CYS A 120 -7.44 -13.16 -9.10
N GLU A 121 -8.56 -13.82 -9.36
CA GLU A 121 -8.66 -15.28 -9.31
C GLU A 121 -7.62 -15.93 -10.24
N THR A 122 -7.23 -17.16 -9.90
CA THR A 122 -6.21 -17.95 -10.62
C THR A 122 -6.82 -19.14 -11.36
N ASN A 123 -8.07 -19.01 -11.84
CA ASN A 123 -8.70 -20.08 -12.59
C ASN A 123 -8.03 -20.27 -13.95
N GLU A 124 -7.93 -21.54 -14.37
CA GLU A 124 -7.50 -21.91 -15.72
C GLU A 124 -8.61 -21.54 -16.71
N CYS A 125 -8.33 -20.56 -17.57
CA CYS A 125 -9.31 -20.08 -18.55
C CYS A 125 -9.19 -20.88 -19.85
N LEU A 126 -10.32 -21.30 -20.42
CA LEU A 126 -10.37 -22.04 -21.70
C LEU A 126 -9.92 -21.20 -22.92
N ILE A 127 -9.88 -19.87 -22.79
CA ILE A 127 -9.49 -18.98 -23.87
C ILE A 127 -8.00 -18.67 -23.75
N GLU A 128 -7.20 -19.16 -24.71
CA GLU A 128 -5.79 -18.82 -24.90
C GLU A 128 -5.65 -17.63 -25.87
N GLN A 129 -5.24 -16.46 -25.36
CA GLN A 129 -5.13 -15.25 -26.17
C GLN A 129 -4.00 -15.32 -27.20
N ASP A 130 -2.95 -16.11 -26.94
CA ASP A 130 -1.83 -16.26 -27.87
C ASP A 130 -2.24 -17.09 -29.09
N LEU A 131 -3.03 -18.16 -28.92
CA LEU A 131 -3.61 -18.94 -30.02
C LEU A 131 -4.51 -18.07 -30.90
N ILE A 132 -5.37 -17.25 -30.30
CA ILE A 132 -6.21 -16.29 -31.04
C ILE A 132 -5.33 -15.32 -31.83
N SER A 133 -4.24 -14.83 -31.24
CA SER A 133 -3.34 -13.88 -31.90
C SER A 133 -2.62 -14.52 -33.07
N ARG A 134 -2.19 -15.79 -32.97
CA ARG A 134 -1.53 -16.52 -34.06
C ARG A 134 -2.45 -16.76 -35.26
N ILE A 135 -3.71 -17.16 -35.00
CA ILE A 135 -4.70 -17.39 -36.07
C ILE A 135 -5.02 -16.08 -36.81
N ASN A 136 -5.04 -14.95 -36.09
CA ASN A 136 -5.37 -13.65 -36.66
C ASN A 136 -4.16 -12.88 -37.20
N SER A 137 -2.95 -13.43 -37.07
CA SER A 137 -1.76 -12.83 -37.68
C SER A 137 -1.74 -13.22 -39.16
N PRO A 138 -1.54 -12.28 -40.10
CA PRO A 138 -1.38 -12.63 -41.50
C PRO A 138 -0.15 -13.51 -41.66
N ASP A 139 -0.29 -14.61 -42.40
CA ASP A 139 0.84 -15.45 -42.78
C ASP A 139 1.88 -14.56 -43.50
N SER A 140 3.07 -14.47 -42.90
CA SER A 140 4.19 -13.76 -43.51
C SER A 140 4.84 -14.69 -44.52
N GLU A 141 4.36 -14.59 -45.75
CA GLU A 141 4.85 -15.30 -46.93
C GLU A 141 6.14 -14.68 -47.50
#